data_AF-A0A528XH09-F1
#
_entry.id   AF-A0A528XH09-F1
#
_cell.length_a   1.000
_cell.length_b   1.000
_cell.length_c   1.000
_cell.angle_alpha   90.00
_cell.angle_beta   90.00
_cell.angle_gamma   90.00
#
_symmetry.space_group_name_H-M   'P 1'
#
loop_
_entity.id
_entity.type
_entity.pdbx_description
1 polymer ?
#
loop_
_entity_poly.entity_id
_entity_poly.type
_entity_poly.pdbx_seq_one_letter_code
_entity_poly.pdbx_strand_id
1 'polypeptide(L)'
;MEIHLVADTNLFFECKPLDQLPWQELGYDPIVILLAKPVLDEIDKHKNANSRTRDRALEIFRRVRQMLKFSVLESEIRTSSPKVVLRRMPSVKPDPALEEHLDYTKTDERLIGIVSTLNARSPEHRVLLFTEDAGPAMTADGLAIPYLMIDESWRRPPVATDDAKRIKELKREIEAYRAQEPRISIGTCESADGSNTIAATRRVATPLTQMEIGGFLAALKLKHALVTDFTPPSP
;
A
#
# COMPACT_ATOMS: atom_id res chain seq x y z
N MET A 1 -5.80 23.50 8.20
CA MET A 1 -7.21 23.39 8.63
C MET A 1 -7.55 21.92 8.64
N GLU A 2 -8.19 21.45 9.70
CA GLU A 2 -8.58 20.04 9.85
C GLU A 2 -9.77 19.70 8.94
N ILE A 3 -9.74 18.52 8.31
CA ILE A 3 -10.83 17.99 7.49
C ILE A 3 -11.23 16.61 7.98
N HIS A 4 -12.54 16.35 8.03
CA HIS A 4 -13.10 15.05 8.38
C HIS A 4 -13.72 14.42 7.13
N LEU A 5 -13.27 13.21 6.80
CA LEU A 5 -13.69 12.47 5.62
C LEU A 5 -14.48 11.24 6.06
N VAL A 6 -15.77 11.19 5.73
CA VAL A 6 -16.58 9.98 5.84
C VAL A 6 -16.41 9.22 4.53
N ALA A 7 -15.50 8.25 4.53
CA ALA A 7 -15.20 7.46 3.35
C ALA A 7 -16.13 6.26 3.20
N ASP A 8 -16.38 5.84 1.96
CA ASP A 8 -16.96 4.54 1.66
C ASP A 8 -15.94 3.39 1.82
N THR A 9 -16.35 2.16 1.51
CA THR A 9 -15.47 1.00 1.51
C THR A 9 -14.46 0.98 0.35
N ASN A 10 -14.76 1.66 -0.76
CA ASN A 10 -13.90 1.69 -1.95
C ASN A 10 -12.56 2.36 -1.68
N LEU A 11 -12.52 3.37 -0.78
CA LEU A 11 -11.24 3.91 -0.29
C LEU A 11 -10.32 2.80 0.26
N PHE A 12 -10.88 1.80 0.94
CA PHE A 12 -10.09 0.73 1.57
C PHE A 12 -9.80 -0.42 0.60
N PHE A 13 -10.68 -0.67 -0.37
CA PHE A 13 -10.59 -1.83 -1.25
C PHE A 13 -9.92 -1.51 -2.58
N GLU A 14 -10.33 -0.43 -3.25
CA GLU A 14 -9.93 -0.11 -4.61
C GLU A 14 -8.79 0.90 -4.70
N CYS A 15 -8.54 1.67 -3.64
CA CYS A 15 -7.39 2.58 -3.61
C CYS A 15 -6.07 1.90 -3.23
N LYS A 16 -4.97 2.61 -3.50
CA LYS A 16 -3.63 2.30 -2.95
C LYS A 16 -3.69 2.28 -1.42
N PRO A 17 -2.71 1.62 -0.75
CA PRO A 17 -2.65 1.60 0.71
C PRO A 17 -2.73 3.01 1.30
N LEU A 18 -3.44 3.19 2.42
CA LEU A 18 -3.70 4.51 2.99
C LEU A 18 -2.41 5.29 3.27
N ASP A 19 -1.32 4.63 3.64
CA ASP A 19 0.01 5.23 3.85
C ASP A 19 0.70 5.69 2.55
N GLN A 20 0.23 5.23 1.39
CA GLN A 20 0.78 5.54 0.06
C GLN A 20 -0.08 6.51 -0.76
N LEU A 21 -1.23 6.94 -0.23
CA LEU A 21 -2.09 7.90 -0.91
C LEU A 21 -1.48 9.30 -0.87
N PRO A 22 -1.65 10.12 -1.93
CA PRO A 22 -1.05 11.44 -2.04
C PRO A 22 -1.91 12.49 -1.29
N TRP A 23 -2.10 12.28 0.01
CA TRP A 23 -2.93 13.12 0.88
C TRP A 23 -2.63 14.62 0.82
N GLN A 24 -1.40 15.00 0.47
CA GLN A 24 -0.98 16.38 0.25
C GLN A 24 -1.85 17.10 -0.79
N GLU A 25 -2.35 16.38 -1.79
CA GLU A 25 -3.21 16.93 -2.85
C GLU A 25 -4.50 17.54 -2.30
N LEU A 26 -4.97 17.07 -1.13
CA LEU A 26 -6.16 17.62 -0.48
C LEU A 26 -5.91 19.01 0.13
N GLY A 27 -4.67 19.37 0.45
CA GLY A 27 -4.33 20.67 1.03
C GLY A 27 -4.77 20.89 2.48
N TYR A 28 -5.11 19.83 3.21
CA TYR A 28 -5.53 19.88 4.61
C TYR A 28 -4.50 19.22 5.54
N ASP A 29 -4.46 19.69 6.78
CA ASP A 29 -3.64 19.12 7.85
C ASP A 29 -4.26 19.52 9.21
N PRO A 30 -4.66 18.55 10.07
CA PRO A 30 -4.68 17.11 9.83
C PRO A 30 -5.87 16.64 8.96
N ILE A 31 -5.72 15.45 8.36
CA ILE A 31 -6.79 14.73 7.66
C ILE A 31 -7.28 13.59 8.55
N VAL A 32 -8.58 13.59 8.86
CA VAL A 32 -9.21 12.59 9.72
C VAL A 32 -10.16 11.74 8.89
N ILE A 33 -9.83 10.46 8.72
CA ILE A 33 -10.71 9.48 8.08
C ILE A 33 -11.62 8.89 9.15
N LEU A 34 -12.92 9.15 9.03
CA LEU A 34 -13.94 8.73 9.99
C LEU A 34 -14.46 7.34 9.64
N LEU A 35 -14.23 6.37 10.52
CA LEU A 35 -14.77 5.02 10.39
C LEU A 35 -16.22 4.96 10.87
N ALA A 36 -17.16 5.15 9.95
CA ALA A 36 -18.57 5.01 10.20
C ALA A 36 -18.99 3.53 10.32
N LYS A 37 -20.07 3.27 11.06
CA LYS A 37 -20.60 1.91 11.26
C LYS A 37 -20.93 1.17 9.93
N PRO A 38 -21.58 1.78 8.93
CA PRO A 38 -21.89 1.09 7.67
C PRO A 38 -20.63 0.53 6.97
N VAL A 39 -19.54 1.31 6.98
CA VAL A 39 -18.24 0.92 6.41
C VAL A 39 -17.64 -0.27 7.16
N LEU A 40 -17.69 -0.24 8.50
CA LEU A 40 -17.21 -1.36 9.32
C LEU A 40 -18.02 -2.64 9.09
N ASP A 41 -19.34 -2.52 9.00
CA ASP A 41 -20.24 -3.65 8.73
C ASP A 41 -19.92 -4.28 7.36
N GLU A 42 -19.58 -3.47 6.36
CA GLU A 42 -19.20 -3.94 5.03
C GLU A 42 -17.79 -4.54 5.00
N ILE A 43 -16.81 -3.92 5.65
CA ILE A 43 -15.46 -4.49 5.83
C ILE A 43 -15.54 -5.87 6.50
N ASP A 44 -16.43 -6.05 7.47
CA ASP A 44 -16.63 -7.32 8.14
C ASP A 44 -17.14 -8.42 7.19
N LYS A 45 -18.10 -8.09 6.31
CA LYS A 45 -18.63 -9.02 5.29
C LYS A 45 -17.54 -9.50 4.32
N HIS A 46 -16.60 -8.63 3.97
CA HIS A 46 -15.54 -8.95 3.01
C HIS A 46 -14.34 -9.73 3.58
N LYS A 47 -14.36 -10.08 4.88
CA LYS A 47 -13.33 -10.97 5.47
C LYS A 47 -13.26 -12.36 4.84
N ASN A 48 -14.35 -12.80 4.22
CA ASN A 48 -14.45 -14.10 3.55
C ASN A 48 -14.41 -14.01 2.01
N ALA A 49 -14.17 -12.82 1.45
CA ALA A 49 -14.13 -12.59 0.00
C ALA A 49 -12.80 -13.06 -0.63
N ASN A 50 -12.68 -12.87 -1.95
CA ASN A 50 -11.46 -13.16 -2.73
C ASN A 50 -10.20 -12.54 -2.10
N SER A 51 -9.04 -13.18 -2.30
CA SER A 51 -7.80 -12.95 -1.53
C SER A 51 -7.42 -11.48 -1.33
N ARG A 52 -7.41 -10.67 -2.42
CA ARG A 52 -6.94 -9.27 -2.37
C ARG A 52 -7.86 -8.34 -1.56
N THR A 53 -9.17 -8.47 -1.69
CA THR A 53 -10.14 -7.66 -0.91
C THR A 53 -10.18 -8.14 0.54
N ARG A 54 -10.06 -9.45 0.76
CA ARG A 54 -9.92 -10.04 2.11
C ARG A 54 -8.68 -9.53 2.83
N ASP A 55 -7.52 -9.47 2.18
CA ASP A 55 -6.29 -9.00 2.80
C ASP A 55 -6.42 -7.53 3.27
N ARG A 56 -7.05 -6.68 2.46
CA ARG A 56 -7.40 -5.30 2.84
C ARG A 56 -8.36 -5.23 4.01
N ALA A 57 -9.45 -5.99 3.95
CA ALA A 57 -10.42 -6.05 5.03
C ALA A 57 -9.77 -6.48 6.35
N LEU A 58 -8.88 -7.48 6.30
CA LEU A 58 -8.12 -7.95 7.47
C LEU A 58 -7.13 -6.91 7.98
N GLU A 59 -6.46 -6.15 7.11
CA GLU A 59 -5.56 -5.05 7.51
C GLU A 59 -6.32 -4.00 8.33
N ILE A 60 -7.42 -3.48 7.79
CA ILE A 60 -8.23 -2.46 8.46
C ILE A 60 -8.85 -3.02 9.74
N PHE A 61 -9.36 -4.25 9.70
CA PHE A 61 -9.92 -4.89 10.90
C PHE A 61 -8.89 -5.08 12.00
N ARG A 62 -7.63 -5.44 11.68
CA ARG A 62 -6.54 -5.52 12.66
C ARG A 62 -6.28 -4.17 13.31
N ARG A 63 -6.25 -3.08 12.53
CA ARG A 63 -6.10 -1.71 13.05
C ARG A 63 -7.24 -1.37 14.01
N VAL A 64 -8.49 -1.56 13.60
CA VAL A 64 -9.67 -1.32 14.44
C VAL A 64 -9.64 -2.16 15.73
N ARG A 65 -9.24 -3.43 15.65
CA ARG A 65 -9.10 -4.32 16.81
C ARG A 65 -8.01 -3.84 17.77
N GLN A 66 -6.88 -3.35 17.26
CA GLN A 66 -5.83 -2.74 18.10
C GLN A 66 -6.35 -1.48 18.77
N MET A 67 -7.07 -0.63 18.04
CA MET A 67 -7.67 0.59 18.61
C MET A 67 -8.61 0.27 19.77
N LEU A 68 -9.43 -0.77 19.63
CA LEU A 68 -10.30 -1.25 20.71
C LEU A 68 -9.51 -1.87 21.88
N LYS A 69 -8.49 -2.68 21.59
CA LYS A 69 -7.67 -3.35 22.61
C LYS A 69 -6.94 -2.35 23.51
N PHE A 70 -6.48 -1.25 22.95
CA PHE A 70 -5.73 -0.20 23.67
C PHE A 70 -6.60 1.00 24.05
N SER A 71 -7.91 0.94 23.84
CA SER A 71 -8.85 2.04 24.12
C SER A 71 -8.47 3.38 23.46
N VAL A 72 -7.81 3.34 22.30
CA VAL A 72 -7.45 4.54 21.53
C VAL A 72 -8.53 4.84 20.48
N LEU A 73 -8.86 6.13 20.33
CA LEU A 73 -9.86 6.59 19.36
C LEU A 73 -9.31 6.70 17.94
N GLU A 74 -7.99 6.87 17.82
CA GLU A 74 -7.30 7.11 16.56
C GLU A 74 -6.18 6.10 16.35
N SER A 75 -6.02 5.70 15.09
CA SER A 75 -4.85 4.99 14.60
C SER A 75 -4.16 5.89 13.60
N GLU A 76 -2.88 6.13 13.81
CA GLU A 76 -2.09 6.91 12.88
C GLU A 76 -1.87 6.15 11.56
N ILE A 77 -2.09 6.84 10.45
CA ILE A 77 -1.75 6.38 9.10
C ILE A 77 -0.45 7.05 8.66
N ARG A 78 -0.32 8.35 8.96
CA ARG A 78 0.84 9.17 8.60
C ARG A 78 1.07 10.23 9.68
N THR A 79 2.32 10.36 10.13
CA THR A 79 2.73 11.27 11.21
C THR A 79 2.71 12.75 10.79
N SER A 80 3.04 13.07 9.53
CA SER A 80 3.16 14.45 9.07
C SER A 80 3.16 14.60 7.53
N SER A 81 2.94 15.85 7.10
CA SER A 81 2.97 16.31 5.70
C SER A 81 2.00 15.61 4.73
N PRO A 82 0.68 15.58 4.96
CA PRO A 82 -0.04 16.01 6.17
C PRO A 82 -0.13 14.87 7.20
N LYS A 83 -0.51 15.20 8.45
CA LYS A 83 -0.88 14.17 9.42
C LYS A 83 -2.19 13.51 8.99
N VAL A 84 -2.22 12.19 8.94
CA VAL A 84 -3.41 11.41 8.55
C VAL A 84 -3.72 10.39 9.63
N VAL A 85 -4.95 10.41 10.11
CA VAL A 85 -5.42 9.50 11.16
C VAL A 85 -6.71 8.83 10.76
N LEU A 86 -6.85 7.57 11.18
CA LEU A 86 -8.08 6.80 11.10
C LEU A 86 -8.77 6.87 12.46
N ARG A 87 -9.93 7.53 12.55
CA ARG A 87 -10.65 7.79 13.80
C ARG A 87 -11.91 6.92 13.86
N ARG A 88 -12.06 6.17 14.95
CA ARG A 88 -13.31 5.43 15.24
C ARG A 88 -14.38 6.43 15.61
N MET A 89 -15.54 6.33 14.97
CA MET A 89 -16.69 7.13 15.33
C MET A 89 -17.53 6.45 16.43
N PRO A 90 -18.13 7.23 17.36
CA PRO A 90 -19.27 6.74 18.11
C PRO A 90 -20.41 6.39 17.15
N SER A 91 -21.38 5.59 17.59
CA SER A 91 -22.56 5.24 16.77
C SER A 91 -23.40 6.48 16.44
N VAL A 92 -23.07 7.15 15.35
CA VAL A 92 -23.83 8.26 14.79
C VAL A 92 -24.94 7.71 13.90
N LYS A 93 -26.16 8.19 14.13
CA LYS A 93 -27.31 7.88 13.29
C LYS A 93 -27.36 8.86 12.11
N PRO A 94 -27.85 8.41 10.94
CA PRO A 94 -28.09 9.32 9.83
C PRO A 94 -29.15 10.37 10.19
N ASP A 95 -29.15 11.48 9.47
CA ASP A 95 -29.99 12.64 9.75
C ASP A 95 -31.48 12.33 9.50
N PRO A 96 -32.35 12.34 10.53
CA PRO A 96 -33.76 12.03 10.34
C PRO A 96 -34.46 13.01 9.39
N ALA A 97 -33.96 14.25 9.23
CA ALA A 97 -34.58 15.25 8.35
C ALA A 97 -34.49 14.89 6.86
N LEU A 98 -33.59 13.98 6.49
CA LEU A 98 -33.41 13.55 5.10
C LEU A 98 -34.07 12.19 4.79
N GLU A 99 -34.83 11.61 5.72
CA GLU A 99 -35.51 10.30 5.53
C GLU A 99 -36.49 10.29 4.36
N GLU A 100 -37.07 11.45 3.99
CA GLU A 100 -37.94 11.56 2.81
C GLU A 100 -37.19 11.54 1.48
N HIS A 101 -35.88 11.80 1.51
CA HIS A 101 -35.01 11.87 0.34
C HIS A 101 -33.98 10.74 0.25
N LEU A 102 -33.69 10.07 1.38
CA LEU A 102 -32.67 9.04 1.51
C LEU A 102 -33.26 7.73 2.04
N ASP A 103 -32.97 6.64 1.36
CA ASP A 103 -33.22 5.28 1.77
C ASP A 103 -32.06 4.75 2.63
N TYR A 104 -32.22 4.85 3.95
CA TYR A 104 -31.22 4.40 4.93
C TYR A 104 -31.05 2.88 5.03
N THR A 105 -31.79 2.09 4.24
CA THR A 105 -31.47 0.68 4.06
C THR A 105 -30.24 0.49 3.17
N LYS A 106 -29.92 1.46 2.32
CA LYS A 106 -28.71 1.48 1.48
C LYS A 106 -27.53 2.10 2.23
N THR A 107 -26.37 1.47 2.11
CA THR A 107 -25.13 1.90 2.78
C THR A 107 -24.75 3.33 2.40
N ASP A 108 -24.74 3.64 1.10
CA ASP A 108 -24.27 4.93 0.59
C ASP A 108 -25.13 6.09 1.07
N GLU A 109 -26.45 5.96 0.95
CA GLU A 109 -27.42 6.98 1.38
C GLU A 109 -27.38 7.15 2.92
N ARG A 110 -27.13 6.06 3.65
CA ARG A 110 -26.88 6.14 5.10
C ARG A 110 -25.58 6.87 5.45
N LEU A 111 -24.52 6.78 4.63
CA LEU A 111 -23.30 7.57 4.82
C LEU A 111 -23.55 9.06 4.59
N ILE A 112 -24.31 9.41 3.55
CA ILE A 112 -24.74 10.80 3.27
C ILE A 112 -25.49 11.38 4.48
N GLY A 113 -26.47 10.63 5.01
CA GLY A 113 -27.20 11.05 6.21
C GLY A 113 -26.29 11.23 7.44
N ILE A 114 -25.24 10.41 7.59
CA ILE A 114 -24.26 10.57 8.68
C ILE A 114 -23.45 11.86 8.50
N VAL A 115 -23.03 12.19 7.27
CA VAL A 115 -22.31 13.45 6.97
C VAL A 115 -23.19 14.66 7.32
N SER A 116 -24.48 14.63 7.00
CA SER A 116 -25.42 15.69 7.39
C SER A 116 -25.47 15.88 8.91
N THR A 117 -25.70 14.78 9.66
CA THR A 117 -25.70 14.81 11.13
C THR A 117 -24.40 15.38 11.72
N LEU A 118 -23.26 15.06 11.12
CA LEU A 118 -21.96 15.52 11.62
C LEU A 118 -21.71 17.00 11.36
N ASN A 119 -22.05 17.49 10.17
CA ASN A 119 -21.96 18.91 9.86
C ASN A 119 -22.88 19.74 10.77
N ALA A 120 -24.08 19.25 11.10
CA ALA A 120 -24.98 19.91 12.04
C ALA A 120 -24.44 19.97 13.47
N ARG A 121 -23.64 18.97 13.90
CA ARG A 121 -23.11 18.87 15.27
C ARG A 121 -21.75 19.53 15.46
N SER A 122 -20.96 19.66 14.41
CA SER A 122 -19.55 20.07 14.50
C SER A 122 -19.26 21.19 13.50
N PRO A 123 -19.78 22.41 13.72
CA PRO A 123 -19.55 23.54 12.82
C PRO A 123 -18.06 23.94 12.72
N GLU A 124 -17.25 23.52 13.70
CA GLU A 124 -15.81 23.81 13.75
C GLU A 124 -14.98 22.98 12.76
N HIS A 125 -15.49 21.84 12.29
CA HIS A 125 -14.76 20.94 11.40
C HIS A 125 -15.56 20.71 10.11
N ARG A 126 -14.89 20.81 8.97
CA ARG A 126 -15.53 20.51 7.68
C ARG A 126 -15.64 19.00 7.52
N VAL A 127 -16.87 18.48 7.48
CA VAL A 127 -17.14 17.05 7.27
C VAL A 127 -17.63 16.83 5.85
N LEU A 128 -16.97 15.96 5.10
CA LEU A 128 -17.32 15.66 3.72
C LEU A 128 -17.52 14.16 3.53
N LEU A 129 -18.44 13.81 2.63
CA LEU A 129 -18.44 12.49 2.01
C LEU A 129 -17.19 12.36 1.14
N PHE A 130 -16.47 11.25 1.26
CA PHE A 130 -15.27 10.97 0.46
C PHE A 130 -15.45 9.68 -0.31
N THR A 131 -15.76 9.79 -1.60
CA THR A 131 -16.18 8.66 -2.43
C THR A 131 -15.61 8.78 -3.83
N GLU A 132 -15.46 7.65 -4.50
CA GLU A 132 -15.14 7.60 -5.92
C GLU A 132 -16.40 7.47 -6.80
N ASP A 133 -17.52 7.04 -6.21
CA ASP A 133 -18.70 6.69 -6.98
C ASP A 133 -19.55 7.93 -7.31
N ALA A 134 -19.90 8.06 -8.59
CA ALA A 134 -20.72 9.17 -9.07
C ALA A 134 -22.14 9.17 -8.48
N GLY A 135 -22.70 8.00 -8.15
CA GLY A 135 -24.04 7.87 -7.58
C GLY A 135 -24.17 8.56 -6.22
N PRO A 136 -23.42 8.12 -5.19
CA PRO A 136 -23.41 8.77 -3.87
C PRO A 136 -23.02 10.25 -3.94
N ALA A 137 -22.07 10.62 -4.79
CA ALA A 137 -21.68 12.01 -4.99
C ALA A 137 -22.82 12.86 -5.57
N MET A 138 -23.53 12.37 -6.58
CA MET A 138 -24.67 13.06 -7.20
C MET A 138 -25.83 13.22 -6.20
N THR A 139 -26.10 12.20 -5.39
CA THR A 139 -27.11 12.30 -4.33
C THR A 139 -26.71 13.33 -3.26
N ALA A 140 -25.44 13.34 -2.84
CA ALA A 140 -24.95 14.32 -1.88
C ALA A 140 -25.04 15.75 -2.43
N ASP A 141 -24.65 15.96 -3.69
CA ASP A 141 -24.75 17.24 -4.40
C ASP A 141 -26.20 17.75 -4.44
N GLY A 142 -27.15 16.89 -4.83
CA GLY A 142 -28.58 17.21 -4.89
C GLY A 142 -29.20 17.61 -3.55
N LEU A 143 -28.58 17.21 -2.43
CA LEU A 143 -28.99 17.56 -1.07
C LEU A 143 -28.11 18.64 -0.42
N ALA A 144 -27.22 19.27 -1.19
CA ALA A 144 -26.24 20.25 -0.72
C ALA A 144 -25.34 19.72 0.43
N ILE A 145 -25.11 18.41 0.47
CA ILE A 145 -24.19 17.79 1.43
C ILE A 145 -22.76 17.85 0.86
N PRO A 146 -21.79 18.41 1.60
CA PRO A 146 -20.42 18.51 1.12
C PRO A 146 -19.82 17.14 0.81
N TYR A 147 -19.21 17.01 -0.38
CA TYR A 147 -18.50 15.81 -0.80
C TYR A 147 -17.18 16.17 -1.46
N LEU A 148 -16.31 15.17 -1.57
CA LEU A 148 -15.04 15.23 -2.25
C LEU A 148 -14.85 13.93 -3.04
N MET A 149 -14.62 14.07 -4.35
CA MET A 149 -14.34 12.92 -5.21
C MET A 149 -12.91 12.43 -5.01
N ILE A 150 -12.74 11.12 -4.90
CA ILE A 150 -11.42 10.48 -4.95
C ILE A 150 -10.94 10.51 -6.41
N ASP A 151 -9.73 10.97 -6.64
CA ASP A 151 -9.12 10.97 -7.97
C ASP A 151 -8.78 9.54 -8.42
N GLU A 152 -9.04 9.20 -9.69
CA GLU A 152 -8.82 7.85 -10.22
C GLU A 152 -7.34 7.42 -10.09
N SER A 153 -6.38 8.36 -10.09
CA SER A 153 -4.96 8.09 -9.88
C SER A 153 -4.64 7.50 -8.49
N TRP A 154 -5.57 7.60 -7.54
CA TRP A 154 -5.47 6.99 -6.21
C TRP A 154 -5.79 5.51 -6.24
N ARG A 155 -6.43 5.00 -7.31
CA ARG A 155 -6.70 3.58 -7.49
C ARG A 155 -5.44 2.75 -7.46
N ARG A 156 -5.59 1.55 -6.91
CA ARG A 156 -4.57 0.53 -6.96
C ARG A 156 -4.38 0.05 -8.40
N PRO A 157 -3.17 -0.37 -8.79
CA PRO A 157 -2.97 -0.98 -10.09
C PRO A 157 -3.80 -2.27 -10.20
N PRO A 158 -4.30 -2.59 -11.40
CA PRO A 158 -5.08 -3.79 -11.65
C PRO A 158 -4.31 -5.04 -11.23
N VAL A 159 -5.04 -6.10 -10.89
CA VAL A 159 -4.42 -7.38 -10.55
C VAL A 159 -3.60 -7.82 -11.76
N ALA A 160 -2.29 -8.00 -11.57
CA ALA A 160 -1.47 -8.69 -12.55
C ALA A 160 -2.08 -10.07 -12.75
N THR A 161 -2.60 -10.33 -13.95
CA THR A 161 -3.10 -11.63 -14.36
C THR A 161 -2.01 -12.68 -14.12
N ASP A 162 -2.39 -13.95 -13.98
CA ASP A 162 -1.39 -15.02 -13.86
C ASP A 162 -0.40 -14.97 -15.03
N ASP A 163 -0.87 -14.57 -16.22
CA ASP A 163 -0.02 -14.26 -17.37
C ASP A 163 0.95 -13.10 -17.12
N ALA A 164 0.52 -11.99 -16.52
CA ALA A 164 1.41 -10.87 -16.22
C ALA A 164 2.47 -11.24 -15.17
N LYS A 165 2.13 -12.08 -14.18
CA LYS A 165 3.12 -12.65 -13.25
C LYS A 165 4.09 -13.57 -13.97
N ARG A 166 3.58 -14.46 -14.83
CA ARG A 166 4.39 -15.37 -15.64
C ARG A 166 5.33 -14.61 -16.57
N ILE A 167 4.86 -13.56 -17.23
CA ILE A 167 5.67 -12.68 -18.07
C ILE A 167 6.79 -12.02 -17.26
N LYS A 168 6.49 -11.56 -16.03
CA LYS A 168 7.50 -10.94 -15.16
C LYS A 168 8.57 -11.94 -14.72
N GLU A 169 8.17 -13.15 -14.32
CA GLU A 169 9.10 -14.25 -14.00
C GLU A 169 9.95 -14.62 -15.21
N LEU A 170 9.33 -14.91 -16.35
CA LEU A 170 10.03 -15.28 -17.58
C LEU A 170 11.00 -14.19 -18.04
N LYS A 171 10.61 -12.91 -17.95
CA LYS A 171 11.52 -11.79 -18.25
C LYS A 171 12.73 -11.77 -17.32
N ARG A 172 12.52 -11.99 -16.01
CA ARG A 172 13.60 -12.05 -15.03
C ARG A 172 14.54 -13.23 -15.29
N GLU A 173 14.00 -14.38 -15.65
CA GLU A 173 14.80 -15.56 -16.05
C GLU A 173 15.61 -15.27 -17.32
N ILE A 174 14.99 -14.71 -18.36
CA ILE A 174 15.68 -14.33 -19.60
C ILE A 174 16.81 -13.33 -19.32
N GLU A 175 16.58 -12.32 -18.49
CA GLU A 175 17.63 -11.37 -18.12
C GLU A 175 18.77 -12.05 -17.35
N ALA A 176 18.46 -12.95 -16.42
CA ALA A 176 19.47 -13.72 -15.70
C ALA A 176 20.30 -14.61 -16.64
N TYR A 177 19.66 -15.30 -17.60
CA TYR A 177 20.36 -16.10 -18.62
C TYR A 177 21.22 -15.23 -19.53
N ARG A 178 20.67 -14.12 -20.04
CA ARG A 178 21.44 -13.17 -20.87
C ARG A 178 22.60 -12.53 -20.13
N ALA A 179 22.49 -12.35 -18.81
CA ALA A 179 23.59 -11.84 -18.00
C ALA A 179 24.71 -12.88 -17.78
N GLN A 180 24.41 -14.18 -17.91
CA GLN A 180 25.40 -15.25 -17.86
C GLN A 180 26.15 -15.44 -19.18
N GLU A 181 25.58 -14.98 -20.30
CA GLU A 181 26.24 -15.06 -21.60
C GLU A 181 27.41 -14.06 -21.68
N PRO A 182 28.58 -14.48 -22.20
CA PRO A 182 29.68 -13.57 -22.42
C PRO A 182 29.27 -12.52 -23.46
N ARG A 183 29.37 -11.24 -23.09
CA ARG A 183 29.24 -10.14 -24.05
C ARG A 183 30.47 -10.11 -24.94
N ILE A 184 30.38 -10.76 -26.10
CA ILE A 184 31.43 -10.73 -27.11
C ILE A 184 31.23 -9.49 -27.97
N SER A 185 32.18 -8.57 -27.91
CA SER A 185 32.28 -7.43 -28.80
C SER A 185 33.54 -7.56 -29.65
N ILE A 186 33.40 -7.46 -30.97
CA ILE A 186 34.52 -7.38 -31.91
C ILE A 186 34.78 -5.90 -32.18
N GLY A 187 36.00 -5.45 -31.92
CA GLY A 187 36.43 -4.07 -32.13
C GLY A 187 37.85 -4.02 -32.69
N THR A 188 38.27 -2.83 -33.12
CA THR A 188 39.62 -2.56 -33.59
C THR A 188 40.54 -2.27 -32.40
N CYS A 189 41.70 -2.92 -32.34
CA CYS A 189 42.71 -2.66 -31.32
C CYS A 189 43.82 -1.79 -31.92
N GLU A 190 43.87 -0.52 -31.53
CA GLU A 190 44.92 0.42 -31.98
C GLU A 190 46.32 0.08 -31.44
N SER A 191 46.39 -0.78 -30.43
CA SER A 191 47.62 -1.20 -29.76
C SER A 191 48.32 -2.40 -30.43
N ALA A 192 47.74 -2.96 -31.50
CA ALA A 192 48.34 -4.09 -32.21
C ALA A 192 49.58 -3.64 -32.99
N ASP A 193 50.68 -4.37 -32.87
CA ASP A 193 51.89 -4.09 -33.63
C ASP A 193 51.74 -4.49 -35.12
N GLY A 194 52.76 -4.21 -35.94
CA GLY A 194 52.77 -4.54 -37.37
C GLY A 194 52.69 -6.04 -37.70
N SER A 195 52.67 -6.92 -36.69
CA SER A 195 52.47 -8.36 -36.82
C SER A 195 51.09 -8.84 -36.32
N ASN A 196 50.16 -7.91 -36.03
CA ASN A 196 48.87 -8.17 -35.38
C ASN A 196 49.00 -8.74 -33.96
N THR A 197 50.09 -8.47 -33.27
CA THR A 197 50.31 -8.95 -31.90
C THR A 197 49.99 -7.84 -30.89
N ILE A 198 49.31 -8.18 -29.80
CA ILE A 198 48.97 -7.25 -28.71
C ILE A 198 49.77 -7.63 -27.47
N ALA A 199 50.65 -6.74 -27.02
CA ALA A 199 51.33 -6.86 -25.74
C ALA A 199 50.47 -6.24 -24.63
N ALA A 200 49.89 -7.06 -23.76
CA ALA A 200 49.07 -6.59 -22.65
C ALA A 200 49.71 -6.95 -21.30
N THR A 201 49.88 -5.97 -20.42
CA THR A 201 50.31 -6.18 -19.04
C THR A 201 49.08 -6.21 -18.13
N ARG A 202 48.76 -7.37 -17.56
CA ARG A 202 47.66 -7.50 -16.60
C ARG A 202 48.21 -7.70 -15.19
N ARG A 203 47.64 -6.99 -14.22
CA ARG A 203 47.81 -7.34 -12.80
C ARG A 203 47.05 -8.64 -12.52
N VAL A 204 47.79 -9.73 -12.33
CA VAL A 204 47.22 -11.00 -11.91
C VAL A 204 47.36 -11.08 -10.39
N ALA A 205 46.26 -11.38 -9.70
CA ALA A 205 46.32 -11.62 -8.26
C ALA A 205 47.20 -12.85 -8.01
N THR A 206 48.13 -12.72 -7.08
CA THR A 206 48.99 -13.83 -6.67
C THR A 206 48.11 -14.90 -5.99
N PRO A 207 48.26 -16.19 -6.34
CA PRO A 207 47.55 -17.25 -5.64
C PRO A 207 47.86 -17.18 -4.15
N LEU A 208 46.84 -17.31 -3.30
CA LEU A 208 47.04 -17.43 -1.87
C LEU A 208 47.84 -18.70 -1.57
N THR A 209 48.76 -18.60 -0.62
CA THR A 209 49.47 -19.75 -0.08
C THR A 209 48.51 -20.62 0.74
N GLN A 210 48.84 -21.91 0.92
CA GLN A 210 48.01 -22.80 1.75
C GLN A 210 47.84 -22.30 3.19
N MET A 211 48.83 -21.60 3.71
CA MET A 211 48.77 -20.99 5.04
C MET A 211 47.75 -19.84 5.10
N GLU A 212 47.73 -18.96 4.09
CA GLU A 212 46.76 -17.87 4.01
C GLU A 212 45.34 -18.38 3.80
N ILE A 213 45.18 -19.41 2.96
CA ILE A 213 43.90 -20.10 2.77
C ILE A 213 43.40 -20.69 4.10
N GLY A 214 44.29 -21.37 4.83
CA GLY A 214 43.98 -21.93 6.15
C GLY A 214 43.55 -20.87 7.16
N GLY A 215 44.27 -19.74 7.22
CA GLY A 215 43.94 -18.62 8.10
C GLY A 215 42.59 -17.98 7.75
N PHE A 216 42.31 -17.80 6.46
CA PHE A 216 41.04 -17.26 6.00
C PHE A 216 39.86 -18.18 6.32
N LEU A 217 40.02 -19.49 6.10
CA LEU A 217 39.03 -20.51 6.45
C LEU A 217 38.77 -20.55 7.96
N ALA A 218 39.81 -20.41 8.79
CA ALA A 218 39.66 -20.34 10.24
C ALA A 218 38.84 -19.11 10.66
N ALA A 219 39.13 -17.94 10.09
CA ALA A 219 38.37 -16.71 10.37
C ALA A 219 36.89 -16.83 9.95
N LEU A 220 36.62 -17.48 8.81
CA LEU A 220 35.25 -17.74 8.34
C LEU A 220 34.48 -18.66 9.30
N LYS A 221 35.10 -19.74 9.75
CA LYS A 221 34.48 -20.68 10.72
C LYS A 221 34.20 -20.02 12.08
N LEU A 222 34.99 -19.02 12.46
CA LEU A 222 34.81 -18.28 13.71
C LEU A 222 33.66 -17.26 13.62
N LYS A 223 33.51 -16.63 12.45
CA LYS A 223 32.44 -15.67 12.18
C LYS A 223 31.10 -16.33 11.85
N HIS A 224 31.13 -17.51 11.26
CA HIS A 224 29.96 -18.26 10.83
C HIS A 224 30.03 -19.66 11.44
N ALA A 225 29.24 -19.87 12.49
CA ALA A 225 29.14 -21.17 13.14
C ALA A 225 28.74 -22.23 12.10
N LEU A 226 29.48 -23.34 12.11
CA LEU A 226 29.24 -24.45 11.19
C LEU A 226 27.89 -25.06 11.54
N VAL A 227 26.91 -24.87 10.65
CA VAL A 227 25.61 -25.53 10.76
C VAL A 227 25.82 -27.01 10.45
N THR A 228 25.59 -27.87 11.43
CA THR A 228 25.68 -29.33 11.30
C THR A 228 24.31 -30.00 11.25
N ASP A 229 23.27 -29.25 11.60
CA ASP A 229 21.88 -29.70 11.55
C ASP A 229 21.16 -29.00 10.41
N PHE A 230 20.78 -29.79 9.41
CA PHE A 230 20.04 -29.35 8.23
C PHE A 230 18.61 -29.90 8.23
N THR A 231 18.08 -30.33 9.38
CA THR A 231 16.69 -30.76 9.46
C THR A 231 15.75 -29.58 9.14
N PRO A 232 14.83 -29.74 8.18
CA PRO A 232 13.87 -28.70 7.86
C PRO A 232 12.92 -28.49 9.06
N PRO A 233 12.51 -27.24 9.35
CA PRO A 233 11.57 -26.98 10.44
C PRO A 233 10.26 -27.71 10.20
N SER A 234 9.68 -28.26 11.28
CA SER A 234 8.42 -29.00 11.23
C SER A 234 7.27 -28.10 10.72
N PRO A 235 6.32 -28.68 9.95
CA PRO A 235 5.22 -27.95 9.33
C PRO A 235 4.26 -27.28 10.33
#